data_AF-B4CY49-F1
#
_entry.id   AF-B4CY49-F1
#
_cell.length_a   1.000
_cell.length_b   1.000
_cell.length_c   1.000
_cell.angle_alpha   90.00
_cell.angle_beta   90.00
_cell.angle_gamma   90.00
#
_symmetry.space_group_name_H-M   'P 1'
#
loop_
_entity.id
_entity.type
_entity.pdbx_description
1 polymer ?
#
loop_
_entity_poly.entity_id
_entity_poly.type
_entity_poly.pdbx_seq_one_letter_code
_entity_poly.pdbx_strand_id
1 'polypeptide(L)'
;MKIRLFALALTALTLTPIFGAEDSKTINPALLYWQAAAKLPPLSNEQATELVEMATGQRAFDAAKGNDFLKSEATLRLLRKGAESTADCDWGLPTEDGPATLLPHLAKMRQMSSLAIVQAEALFAEGKVKEGIDWLLVAHRMARHAGSGDFLISYLVQVAMETSAIHAAARHCLAWDAQSRHEYAAALKALPPLHSIQTAFNGERIFIDWVERHAAADGKPDAQLQAAIASAETNKPGDKEALATLRVTKTTIASWRDLQDRVAAAFGKPWSQAQPELKALTDEAARSPNLLVRIAFPTTTAVAEKNFILATLQTMLDAALQHGPQLDDAAAATYHDSLEGEPLRLQKDANGTMTLMAARQHPAGKDLSLQLGK
;
A
#
# COMPACT_ATOMS: atom_id res chain seq x y z
N MET A 1 -72.25 -57.03 0.67
CA MET A 1 -71.29 -56.55 1.69
C MET A 1 -70.19 -55.78 0.96
N LYS A 2 -70.16 -54.45 1.07
CA LYS A 2 -69.31 -53.55 0.25
C LYS A 2 -68.06 -53.17 1.04
N ILE A 3 -66.87 -53.49 0.51
CA ILE A 3 -65.57 -53.07 1.06
C ILE A 3 -65.17 -51.76 0.37
N ARG A 4 -64.93 -50.70 1.16
CA ARG A 4 -64.38 -49.42 0.70
C ARG A 4 -62.87 -49.40 0.96
N LEU A 5 -62.08 -49.24 -0.10
CA LEU A 5 -60.66 -48.89 -0.02
C LEU A 5 -60.52 -47.38 0.25
N PHE A 6 -59.76 -47.01 1.27
CA PHE A 6 -59.32 -45.64 1.52
C PHE A 6 -57.99 -45.40 0.79
N ALA A 7 -57.94 -44.38 -0.08
CA ALA A 7 -56.72 -43.89 -0.70
C ALA A 7 -56.06 -42.83 0.20
N LEU A 8 -54.78 -43.04 0.54
CA LEU A 8 -53.94 -42.09 1.26
C LEU A 8 -53.33 -41.12 0.24
N ALA A 9 -53.63 -39.82 0.34
CA ALA A 9 -53.01 -38.78 -0.46
C ALA A 9 -51.68 -38.36 0.19
N LEU A 10 -50.58 -38.48 -0.57
CA LEU A 10 -49.24 -38.08 -0.17
C LEU A 10 -48.98 -36.65 -0.70
N THR A 11 -48.97 -35.66 0.20
CA THR A 11 -48.62 -34.27 -0.14
C THR A 11 -47.11 -34.11 -0.14
N ALA A 12 -46.51 -33.94 -1.32
CA ALA A 12 -45.10 -33.62 -1.48
C ALA A 12 -44.86 -32.12 -1.16
N LEU A 13 -44.14 -31.85 -0.07
CA LEU A 13 -43.69 -30.52 0.31
C LEU A 13 -42.40 -30.19 -0.45
N THR A 14 -42.48 -29.35 -1.48
CA THR A 14 -41.29 -28.85 -2.19
C THR A 14 -40.62 -27.75 -1.37
N LEU A 15 -39.56 -28.10 -0.64
CA LEU A 15 -38.62 -27.13 -0.07
C LEU A 15 -37.78 -26.54 -1.21
N THR A 16 -38.13 -25.37 -1.72
CA THR A 16 -37.21 -24.55 -2.51
C THR A 16 -36.18 -23.94 -1.57
N PRO A 17 -34.89 -24.26 -1.70
CA PRO A 17 -33.87 -23.59 -0.91
C PRO A 17 -33.77 -22.14 -1.38
N ILE A 18 -34.14 -21.22 -0.50
CA ILE A 18 -33.85 -19.78 -0.65
C ILE A 18 -32.35 -19.63 -0.32
N PHE A 19 -31.47 -19.99 -1.27
CA PHE A 19 -30.11 -19.48 -1.24
C PHE A 19 -30.19 -18.04 -1.70
N GLY A 20 -30.27 -17.10 -0.75
CA GLY A 20 -30.03 -15.70 -1.04
C GLY A 20 -28.64 -15.58 -1.64
N ALA A 21 -28.54 -15.09 -2.88
CA ALA A 21 -27.27 -14.73 -3.46
C ALA A 21 -26.67 -13.62 -2.58
N GLU A 22 -25.70 -13.99 -1.75
CA GLU A 22 -24.96 -13.06 -0.92
C GLU A 22 -24.38 -11.98 -1.82
N ASP A 23 -24.63 -10.69 -1.51
CA ASP A 23 -24.13 -9.60 -2.33
C ASP A 23 -22.61 -9.68 -2.32
N SER A 24 -22.06 -9.96 -3.49
CA SER A 24 -20.64 -10.24 -3.63
C SER A 24 -19.74 -9.06 -3.23
N LYS A 25 -20.33 -7.86 -3.09
CA LYS A 25 -19.69 -6.63 -2.60
C LYS A 25 -19.50 -6.59 -1.08
N THR A 26 -20.07 -7.51 -0.32
CA THR A 26 -19.91 -7.58 1.15
C THR A 26 -18.90 -8.65 1.57
N ILE A 27 -18.26 -9.35 0.63
CA ILE A 27 -17.22 -10.33 0.93
C ILE A 27 -15.95 -9.59 1.32
N ASN A 28 -15.32 -9.99 2.44
CA ASN A 28 -14.02 -9.46 2.85
C ASN A 28 -13.01 -9.54 1.67
N PRO A 29 -12.49 -8.40 1.18
CA PRO A 29 -11.61 -8.37 0.02
C PRO A 29 -10.30 -9.14 0.23
N ALA A 30 -9.78 -9.26 1.45
CA ALA A 30 -8.59 -10.04 1.75
C ALA A 30 -8.76 -11.51 1.32
N LEU A 31 -9.93 -12.11 1.56
CA LEU A 31 -10.24 -13.48 1.14
C LEU A 31 -10.19 -13.62 -0.40
N LEU A 32 -10.72 -12.64 -1.12
CA LEU A 32 -10.71 -12.63 -2.58
C LEU A 32 -9.29 -12.50 -3.13
N TYR A 33 -8.44 -11.67 -2.50
CA TYR A 33 -7.03 -11.56 -2.85
C TYR A 33 -6.23 -12.83 -2.51
N TRP A 34 -6.55 -13.49 -1.39
CA TRP A 34 -5.96 -14.79 -1.06
C TRP A 34 -6.29 -15.85 -2.10
N GLN A 35 -7.55 -15.92 -2.54
CA GLN A 35 -7.97 -16.80 -3.62
C GLN A 35 -7.27 -16.44 -4.93
N ALA A 36 -7.13 -15.15 -5.25
CA ALA A 36 -6.42 -14.69 -6.44
C ALA A 36 -4.94 -15.12 -6.42
N ALA A 37 -4.27 -14.95 -5.28
CA ALA A 37 -2.89 -15.35 -5.07
C ALA A 37 -2.71 -16.87 -5.19
N ALA A 38 -3.66 -17.67 -4.70
CA ALA A 38 -3.65 -19.12 -4.84
C ALA A 38 -3.87 -19.60 -6.29
N LYS A 39 -4.51 -18.77 -7.14
CA LYS A 39 -4.70 -19.04 -8.57
C LYS A 39 -3.60 -18.46 -9.45
N LEU A 40 -2.75 -17.59 -8.91
CA LEU A 40 -1.64 -16.99 -9.65
C LEU A 40 -0.54 -18.04 -9.84
N PRO A 41 -0.16 -18.37 -11.10
CA PRO A 41 0.97 -19.25 -11.35
C PRO A 41 2.24 -18.71 -10.69
N PRO A 42 3.13 -19.58 -10.16
CA PRO A 42 4.40 -19.13 -9.63
C PRO A 42 5.21 -18.44 -10.74
N LEU A 43 5.79 -17.29 -10.41
CA LEU A 43 6.72 -16.59 -11.30
C LEU A 43 8.15 -16.90 -10.86
N SER A 44 9.06 -17.03 -11.83
CA SER A 44 10.50 -16.97 -11.55
C SER A 44 10.89 -15.57 -11.04
N ASN A 45 12.10 -15.42 -10.49
CA ASN A 45 12.59 -14.11 -10.03
C ASN A 45 12.72 -13.11 -11.20
N GLU A 46 13.14 -13.59 -12.37
CA GLU A 46 13.24 -12.80 -13.61
C GLU A 46 11.85 -12.34 -14.05
N GLN A 47 10.87 -13.25 -14.06
CA GLN A 47 9.48 -12.95 -14.41
C GLN A 47 8.85 -11.93 -13.43
N ALA A 48 9.09 -12.09 -12.13
CA ALA A 48 8.61 -11.14 -11.12
C ALA A 48 9.24 -9.76 -11.28
N THR A 49 10.54 -9.71 -11.62
CA THR A 49 11.27 -8.45 -11.87
C THR A 49 10.73 -7.76 -13.13
N GLU A 50 10.59 -8.49 -14.23
CA GLU A 50 10.05 -7.96 -15.47
C GLU A 50 8.62 -7.44 -15.34
N LEU A 51 7.77 -8.15 -14.59
CA LEU A 51 6.41 -7.70 -14.27
C LEU A 51 6.42 -6.33 -13.56
N VAL A 52 7.30 -6.16 -12.57
CA VAL A 52 7.44 -4.89 -11.83
C VAL A 52 8.02 -3.79 -12.70
N GLU A 53 9.04 -4.08 -13.51
CA GLU A 53 9.65 -3.10 -14.41
C GLU A 53 8.66 -2.58 -15.47
N MET A 54 7.81 -3.46 -16.02
CA MET A 54 6.75 -3.04 -16.93
C MET A 54 5.69 -2.20 -16.20
N ALA A 55 5.22 -2.65 -15.02
CA ALA A 55 4.21 -1.91 -14.26
C ALA A 55 4.69 -0.51 -13.85
N THR A 56 5.96 -0.39 -13.42
CA THR A 56 6.58 0.88 -13.03
C THR A 56 7.02 1.73 -14.22
N GLY A 57 6.98 1.19 -15.44
CA GLY A 57 7.40 1.89 -16.66
C GLY A 57 8.92 2.03 -16.81
N GLN A 58 9.71 1.33 -15.98
CA GLN A 58 11.16 1.17 -16.13
C GLN A 58 11.51 0.39 -17.40
N ARG A 59 10.60 -0.47 -17.85
CA ARG A 59 10.63 -1.16 -19.14
C ARG A 59 9.41 -0.75 -19.95
N ALA A 60 9.56 -0.65 -21.27
CA ALA A 60 8.42 -0.48 -22.17
C ALA A 60 7.49 -1.71 -22.09
N PHE A 61 6.18 -1.51 -22.27
CA PHE A 61 5.24 -2.62 -22.30
C PHE A 61 5.50 -3.50 -23.54
N ASP A 62 5.61 -4.81 -23.32
CA ASP A 62 5.74 -5.84 -24.36
C ASP A 62 4.48 -6.69 -24.33
N ALA A 63 3.65 -6.62 -25.39
CA ALA A 63 2.37 -7.31 -25.46
C ALA A 63 2.50 -8.83 -25.36
N ALA A 64 3.54 -9.43 -25.96
CA ALA A 64 3.74 -10.88 -25.91
C ALA A 64 4.01 -11.33 -24.48
N LYS A 65 4.85 -10.58 -23.76
CA LYS A 65 5.20 -10.88 -22.36
C LYS A 65 4.10 -10.51 -21.38
N GLY A 66 3.37 -9.41 -21.64
CA GLY A 66 2.17 -9.04 -20.89
C GLY A 66 1.17 -10.20 -20.89
N ASN A 67 0.88 -10.76 -22.07
CA ASN A 67 0.00 -11.91 -22.22
C ASN A 67 0.51 -13.16 -21.47
N ASP A 68 1.83 -13.30 -21.28
CA ASP A 68 2.37 -14.40 -20.49
C ASP A 68 1.99 -14.31 -19.01
N PHE A 69 1.89 -13.10 -18.45
CA PHE A 69 1.45 -12.87 -17.08
C PHE A 69 -0.08 -12.96 -16.93
N LEU A 70 -0.83 -12.60 -17.97
CA LEU A 70 -2.29 -12.42 -17.93
C LEU A 70 -3.10 -13.69 -18.24
N LYS A 71 -2.46 -14.86 -18.32
CA LYS A 71 -3.13 -16.14 -18.69
C LYS A 71 -4.24 -16.59 -17.73
N SER A 72 -4.25 -16.09 -16.48
CA SER A 72 -5.24 -16.49 -15.47
C SER A 72 -6.40 -15.49 -15.39
N GLU A 73 -7.41 -15.66 -16.25
CA GLU A 73 -8.67 -14.89 -16.17
C GLU A 73 -9.32 -14.99 -14.79
N ALA A 74 -9.22 -16.16 -14.15
CA ALA A 74 -9.76 -16.39 -12.82
C ALA A 74 -9.08 -15.49 -11.76
N THR A 75 -7.76 -15.31 -11.84
CA THR A 75 -7.02 -14.40 -10.96
C THR A 75 -7.48 -12.97 -11.19
N LEU A 76 -7.51 -12.49 -12.44
CA LEU A 76 -7.94 -11.13 -12.77
C LEU A 76 -9.37 -10.84 -12.29
N ARG A 77 -10.31 -11.77 -12.50
CA ARG A 77 -11.68 -11.63 -12.01
C ARG A 77 -11.73 -11.50 -10.48
N LEU A 78 -10.93 -12.26 -9.75
CA LEU A 78 -10.87 -12.17 -8.29
C LEU A 78 -10.24 -10.85 -7.81
N LEU A 79 -9.22 -10.34 -8.49
CA LEU A 79 -8.62 -9.03 -8.18
C LEU A 79 -9.65 -7.90 -8.32
N ARG A 80 -10.38 -7.89 -9.44
CA ARG A 80 -11.44 -6.92 -9.69
C ARG A 80 -12.55 -7.02 -8.63
N LYS A 81 -13.01 -8.24 -8.33
CA LYS A 81 -14.01 -8.47 -7.29
C LYS A 81 -13.56 -8.00 -5.91
N GLY A 82 -12.28 -8.24 -5.55
CA GLY A 82 -11.69 -7.73 -4.31
C GLY A 82 -11.67 -6.21 -4.27
N ALA A 83 -11.30 -5.55 -5.37
CA ALA A 83 -11.33 -4.09 -5.47
C ALA A 83 -12.75 -3.51 -5.44
N GLU A 84 -13.74 -4.22 -5.96
CA GLU A 84 -15.15 -3.79 -5.95
C GLU A 84 -15.83 -3.99 -4.59
N SER A 85 -15.25 -4.79 -3.69
CA SER A 85 -15.79 -5.00 -2.36
C SER A 85 -15.86 -3.69 -1.56
N THR A 86 -16.91 -3.61 -0.75
CA THR A 86 -17.20 -2.50 0.18
C THR A 86 -17.09 -2.91 1.65
N ALA A 87 -16.79 -4.19 1.91
CA ALA A 87 -16.52 -4.68 3.25
C ALA A 87 -15.13 -4.24 3.73
N ASP A 88 -14.95 -4.20 5.05
CA ASP A 88 -13.64 -3.96 5.65
C ASP A 88 -12.65 -5.05 5.22
N CYS A 89 -11.45 -4.63 4.85
CA CYS A 89 -10.37 -5.52 4.43
C CYS A 89 -9.60 -6.03 5.65
N ASP A 90 -10.00 -7.21 6.15
CA ASP A 90 -9.36 -7.88 7.27
C ASP A 90 -8.49 -9.05 6.79
N TRP A 91 -7.18 -8.93 6.99
CA TRP A 91 -6.20 -9.94 6.59
C TRP A 91 -6.10 -11.14 7.56
N GLY A 92 -6.77 -11.09 8.71
CA GLY A 92 -6.75 -12.17 9.71
C GLY A 92 -5.35 -12.41 10.30
N LEU A 93 -4.60 -11.34 10.56
CA LEU A 93 -3.21 -11.42 11.02
C LEU A 93 -3.15 -11.81 12.52
N PRO A 94 -2.27 -12.74 12.92
CA PRO A 94 -2.12 -13.16 14.32
C PRO A 94 -1.27 -12.13 15.08
N THR A 95 -1.86 -10.95 15.31
CA THR A 95 -1.17 -9.80 15.91
C THR A 95 -0.63 -10.08 17.33
N GLU A 96 -1.14 -11.11 18.00
CA GLU A 96 -0.65 -11.63 19.27
C GLU A 96 0.81 -12.12 19.21
N ASP A 97 1.31 -12.49 18.03
CA ASP A 97 2.70 -12.90 17.78
C ASP A 97 3.68 -11.72 17.81
N GLY A 98 3.17 -10.48 17.92
CA GLY A 98 3.99 -9.28 18.05
C GLY A 98 4.97 -9.15 16.88
N PRO A 99 6.26 -8.87 17.12
CA PRO A 99 7.26 -8.71 16.06
C PRO A 99 7.43 -9.92 15.13
N ALA A 100 6.98 -11.12 15.55
CA ALA A 100 7.02 -12.33 14.73
C ALA A 100 5.80 -12.48 13.80
N THR A 101 4.83 -11.55 13.84
CA THR A 101 3.65 -11.58 12.99
C THR A 101 4.05 -11.63 11.52
N LEU A 102 3.69 -12.72 10.84
CA LEU A 102 3.98 -12.87 9.41
C LEU A 102 2.99 -12.06 8.58
N LEU A 103 3.52 -11.35 7.58
CA LEU A 103 2.74 -10.51 6.65
C LEU A 103 2.81 -11.04 5.20
N PRO A 104 2.45 -12.30 4.94
CA PRO A 104 2.67 -12.96 3.65
C PRO A 104 1.89 -12.31 2.49
N HIS A 105 0.78 -11.64 2.80
CA HIS A 105 -0.04 -10.95 1.81
C HIS A 105 0.68 -9.79 1.13
N LEU A 106 1.60 -9.08 1.80
CA LEU A 106 2.21 -7.85 1.29
C LEU A 106 3.02 -8.05 0.01
N ALA A 107 3.85 -9.10 -0.05
CA ALA A 107 4.60 -9.42 -1.27
C ALA A 107 3.67 -9.80 -2.42
N LYS A 108 2.62 -10.57 -2.14
CA LYS A 108 1.63 -10.99 -3.13
C LYS A 108 0.76 -9.84 -3.62
N MET A 109 0.36 -8.91 -2.75
CA MET A 109 -0.39 -7.72 -3.12
C MET A 109 0.41 -6.82 -4.07
N ARG A 110 1.71 -6.61 -3.82
CA ARG A 110 2.58 -5.90 -4.77
C ARG A 110 2.61 -6.58 -6.13
N GLN A 111 2.87 -7.89 -6.15
CA GLN A 111 2.90 -8.69 -7.39
C GLN A 111 1.57 -8.59 -8.16
N MET A 112 0.44 -8.74 -7.48
CA MET A 112 -0.89 -8.68 -8.09
C MET A 112 -1.27 -7.25 -8.51
N SER A 113 -0.79 -6.21 -7.82
CA SER A 113 -0.95 -4.82 -8.25
C SER A 113 -0.19 -4.54 -9.54
N SER A 114 1.04 -5.06 -9.67
CA SER A 114 1.79 -4.97 -10.92
C SER A 114 1.06 -5.71 -12.06
N LEU A 115 0.41 -6.85 -11.76
CA LEU A 115 -0.43 -7.56 -12.72
C LEU A 115 -1.64 -6.72 -13.17
N ALA A 116 -2.33 -6.05 -12.26
CA ALA A 116 -3.43 -5.14 -12.58
C ALA A 116 -2.98 -3.97 -13.47
N ILE A 117 -1.80 -3.41 -13.20
CA ILE A 117 -1.21 -2.36 -14.05
C ILE A 117 -0.83 -2.90 -15.43
N VAL A 118 -0.19 -4.07 -15.52
CA VAL A 118 0.14 -4.70 -16.82
C VAL A 118 -1.11 -5.06 -17.61
N GLN A 119 -2.21 -5.42 -16.96
CA GLN A 119 -3.51 -5.58 -17.60
C GLN A 119 -4.04 -4.26 -18.16
N ALA A 120 -3.86 -3.14 -17.45
CA ALA A 120 -4.21 -1.82 -17.97
C ALA A 120 -3.37 -1.46 -19.20
N GLU A 121 -2.05 -1.67 -19.14
CA GLU A 121 -1.12 -1.44 -20.26
C GLU A 121 -1.50 -2.25 -21.51
N ALA A 122 -1.87 -3.52 -21.33
CA ALA A 122 -2.36 -4.37 -22.42
C ALA A 122 -3.64 -3.80 -23.07
N LEU A 123 -4.58 -3.32 -22.26
CA LEU A 123 -5.82 -2.72 -22.76
C LEU A 123 -5.58 -1.39 -23.46
N PHE A 124 -4.65 -0.56 -22.97
CA PHE A 124 -4.24 0.67 -23.66
C PHE A 124 -3.61 0.36 -25.02
N ALA A 125 -2.75 -0.66 -25.11
CA ALA A 125 -2.16 -1.09 -26.37
C ALA A 125 -3.21 -1.59 -27.39
N GLU A 126 -4.34 -2.12 -26.92
CA GLU A 126 -5.50 -2.51 -27.73
C GLU A 126 -6.48 -1.36 -28.04
N GLY A 127 -6.21 -0.14 -27.56
CA GLY A 127 -7.12 1.01 -27.69
C GLY A 127 -8.35 0.97 -26.78
N LYS A 128 -8.42 0.02 -25.83
CA LYS A 128 -9.49 -0.15 -24.85
C LYS A 128 -9.25 0.75 -23.63
N VAL A 129 -9.30 2.06 -23.87
CA VAL A 129 -8.89 3.09 -22.89
C VAL A 129 -9.72 3.00 -21.61
N LYS A 130 -11.04 2.88 -21.71
CA LYS A 130 -11.93 2.85 -20.54
C LYS A 130 -11.66 1.63 -19.66
N GLU A 131 -11.52 0.47 -20.26
CA GLU A 131 -11.21 -0.77 -19.53
C GLU A 131 -9.81 -0.70 -18.89
N GLY A 132 -8.83 -0.08 -19.57
CA GLY A 132 -7.51 0.17 -19.00
C GLY A 132 -7.56 1.08 -17.77
N ILE A 133 -8.32 2.18 -17.85
CA ILE A 133 -8.58 3.09 -16.73
C ILE A 133 -9.21 2.35 -15.54
N ASP A 134 -10.21 1.48 -15.78
CA ASP A 134 -10.83 0.67 -14.72
C ASP A 134 -9.79 -0.19 -13.99
N TRP A 135 -8.82 -0.74 -14.71
CA TRP A 135 -7.75 -1.55 -14.11
C TRP A 135 -6.73 -0.74 -13.30
N LEU A 136 -6.49 0.51 -13.68
CA LEU A 136 -5.73 1.44 -12.83
C LEU A 136 -6.47 1.72 -11.52
N LEU A 137 -7.80 1.92 -11.56
CA LEU A 137 -8.62 2.07 -10.36
C LEU A 137 -8.62 0.82 -9.48
N VAL A 138 -8.59 -0.38 -10.08
CA VAL A 138 -8.40 -1.64 -9.34
C VAL A 138 -7.07 -1.63 -8.58
N ALA A 139 -5.96 -1.23 -9.23
CA ALA A 139 -4.65 -1.14 -8.57
C ALA A 139 -4.65 -0.14 -7.39
N HIS A 140 -5.27 1.03 -7.57
CA HIS A 140 -5.47 2.01 -6.49
C HIS A 140 -6.28 1.47 -5.32
N ARG A 141 -7.34 0.69 -5.58
CA ARG A 141 -8.12 0.03 -4.51
C ARG A 141 -7.30 -1.01 -3.77
N MET A 142 -6.58 -1.83 -4.52
CA MET A 142 -5.71 -2.85 -3.96
C MET A 142 -4.65 -2.23 -3.06
N ALA A 143 -4.09 -1.07 -3.41
CA ALA A 143 -3.14 -0.35 -2.56
C ALA A 143 -3.75 -0.03 -1.19
N ARG A 144 -4.98 0.50 -1.15
CA ARG A 144 -5.72 0.81 0.10
C ARG A 144 -5.98 -0.43 0.94
N HIS A 145 -6.37 -1.54 0.30
CA HIS A 145 -6.57 -2.83 0.96
C HIS A 145 -5.24 -3.46 1.44
N ALA A 146 -4.14 -3.30 0.72
CA ALA A 146 -2.83 -3.75 1.20
C ALA A 146 -2.34 -2.94 2.41
N GLY A 147 -2.75 -1.67 2.48
CA GLY A 147 -2.50 -0.79 3.63
C GLY A 147 -3.46 -0.98 4.80
N SER A 148 -4.51 -1.80 4.68
CA SER A 148 -5.47 -2.02 5.76
C SER A 148 -4.85 -2.91 6.84
N GLY A 149 -4.28 -2.27 7.86
CA GLY A 149 -3.68 -2.94 9.00
C GLY A 149 -2.81 -2.00 9.82
N ASP A 150 -2.40 -2.51 10.96
CA ASP A 150 -1.73 -1.75 12.02
C ASP A 150 -0.19 -1.78 11.91
N PHE A 151 0.35 -2.03 10.72
CA PHE A 151 1.80 -2.17 10.51
C PHE A 151 2.33 -1.11 9.55
N LEU A 152 3.44 -0.48 9.92
CA LEU A 152 4.12 0.54 9.13
C LEU A 152 4.57 0.01 7.76
N ILE A 153 4.96 -1.26 7.70
CA ILE A 153 5.34 -1.91 6.44
C ILE A 153 4.15 -2.10 5.50
N SER A 154 2.94 -2.31 6.01
CA SER A 154 1.71 -2.36 5.19
C SER A 154 1.44 -1.00 4.54
N TYR A 155 1.63 0.09 5.29
CA TYR A 155 1.57 1.45 4.76
C TYR A 155 2.62 1.70 3.66
N LEU A 156 3.88 1.27 3.86
CA LEU A 156 4.92 1.41 2.84
C LEU A 156 4.60 0.65 1.55
N VAL A 157 3.95 -0.51 1.67
CA VAL A 157 3.48 -1.29 0.52
C VAL A 157 2.33 -0.59 -0.20
N GLN A 158 1.36 -0.02 0.53
CA GLN A 158 0.33 0.85 -0.04
C GLN A 158 0.97 2.00 -0.84
N VAL A 159 1.94 2.70 -0.28
CA VAL A 159 2.63 3.82 -0.97
C VAL A 159 3.32 3.36 -2.26
N ALA A 160 3.98 2.20 -2.24
CA ALA A 160 4.65 1.66 -3.43
C ALA A 160 3.66 1.29 -4.54
N MET A 161 2.53 0.69 -4.19
CA MET A 161 1.47 0.31 -5.14
C MET A 161 0.79 1.55 -5.71
N GLU A 162 0.44 2.53 -4.87
CA GLU A 162 -0.18 3.80 -5.30
C GLU A 162 0.76 4.58 -6.25
N THR A 163 2.04 4.70 -5.89
CA THR A 163 3.07 5.32 -6.74
C THR A 163 3.12 4.64 -8.12
N SER A 164 3.10 3.31 -8.17
CA SER A 164 3.16 2.57 -9.45
C SER A 164 1.93 2.84 -10.32
N ALA A 165 0.73 2.88 -9.72
CA ALA A 165 -0.51 3.19 -10.42
C ALA A 165 -0.56 4.64 -10.92
N ILE A 166 -0.04 5.60 -10.15
CA ILE A 166 0.11 7.01 -10.56
C ILE A 166 1.01 7.12 -11.79
N HIS A 167 2.21 6.52 -11.74
CA HIS A 167 3.12 6.53 -12.88
C HIS A 167 2.51 5.86 -14.11
N ALA A 168 1.71 4.79 -13.94
CA ALA A 168 1.00 4.16 -15.03
C ALA A 168 -0.06 5.07 -15.66
N ALA A 169 -0.90 5.72 -14.85
CA ALA A 169 -1.88 6.69 -15.34
C ALA A 169 -1.20 7.84 -16.10
N ALA A 170 -0.12 8.40 -15.54
CA ALA A 170 0.60 9.52 -16.12
C ALA A 170 1.17 9.24 -17.52
N ARG A 171 1.63 8.01 -17.78
CA ARG A 171 2.12 7.60 -19.11
C ARG A 171 1.05 7.71 -20.20
N HIS A 172 -0.24 7.60 -19.85
CA HIS A 172 -1.33 7.52 -20.81
C HIS A 172 -2.27 8.72 -20.79
N CYS A 173 -2.30 9.48 -19.69
CA CYS A 173 -3.34 10.47 -19.45
C CYS A 173 -3.42 11.58 -20.51
N LEU A 174 -2.32 11.92 -21.18
CA LEU A 174 -2.33 12.93 -22.25
C LEU A 174 -3.03 12.43 -23.53
N ALA A 175 -3.09 11.12 -23.76
CA ALA A 175 -3.77 10.53 -24.91
C ALA A 175 -5.28 10.32 -24.66
N TRP A 176 -5.73 10.36 -23.41
CA TRP A 176 -7.15 10.25 -23.06
C TRP A 176 -7.90 11.50 -23.47
N ASP A 177 -9.17 11.34 -23.86
CA ASP A 177 -10.07 12.49 -24.03
C ASP A 177 -10.36 13.19 -22.68
N ALA A 178 -10.91 14.41 -22.74
CA ALA A 178 -11.17 15.20 -21.54
C ALA A 178 -12.19 14.56 -20.58
N GLN A 179 -13.20 13.87 -21.11
CA GLN A 179 -14.21 13.19 -20.29
C GLN A 179 -13.57 12.04 -19.52
N SER A 180 -12.79 11.18 -20.19
CA SER A 180 -12.07 10.06 -19.58
C SER A 180 -11.12 10.53 -18.46
N ARG A 181 -10.38 11.64 -18.66
CA ARG A 181 -9.53 12.22 -17.60
C ARG A 181 -10.34 12.70 -16.39
N HIS A 182 -11.44 13.43 -16.62
CA HIS A 182 -12.27 13.94 -15.53
C HIS A 182 -12.99 12.80 -14.78
N GLU A 183 -13.49 11.79 -15.49
CA GLU A 183 -14.10 10.60 -14.88
C GLU A 183 -13.09 9.84 -14.02
N TYR A 184 -11.86 9.65 -14.50
CA TYR A 184 -10.80 9.03 -13.71
C TYR A 184 -10.43 9.86 -12.47
N ALA A 185 -10.26 11.18 -12.62
CA ALA A 185 -9.97 12.08 -11.51
C ALA A 185 -11.09 12.05 -10.44
N ALA A 186 -12.35 12.06 -10.87
CA ALA A 186 -13.50 11.93 -9.99
C ALA A 186 -13.54 10.57 -9.29
N ALA A 187 -13.27 9.49 -10.02
CA ALA A 187 -13.22 8.13 -9.46
C ALA A 187 -12.11 7.98 -8.42
N LEU A 188 -10.91 8.54 -8.66
CA LEU A 188 -9.82 8.57 -7.68
C LEU A 188 -10.22 9.30 -6.40
N LYS A 189 -10.88 10.46 -6.51
CA LYS A 189 -11.38 11.24 -5.37
C LYS A 189 -12.49 10.51 -4.60
N ALA A 190 -13.25 9.64 -5.26
CA ALA A 190 -14.31 8.83 -4.65
C ALA A 190 -13.81 7.52 -4.01
N LEU A 191 -12.55 7.14 -4.21
CA LEU A 191 -11.98 5.99 -3.51
C LEU A 191 -11.92 6.26 -1.99
N PRO A 192 -11.96 5.20 -1.15
CA PRO A 192 -11.63 5.35 0.27
C PRO A 192 -10.31 6.10 0.44
N PRO A 193 -10.14 6.89 1.51
CA PRO A 193 -8.84 7.54 1.76
C PRO A 193 -7.75 6.47 1.91
N LEU A 194 -6.52 6.84 1.54
CA LEU A 194 -5.35 6.03 1.89
C LEU A 194 -5.23 5.92 3.41
N HIS A 195 -4.76 4.78 3.91
CA HIS A 195 -4.40 4.66 5.32
C HIS A 195 -3.30 5.66 5.65
N SER A 196 -3.46 6.38 6.76
CA SER A 196 -2.49 7.40 7.15
C SER A 196 -1.25 6.77 7.80
N ILE A 197 -0.10 7.40 7.59
CA ILE A 197 1.14 7.03 8.27
C ILE A 197 0.99 7.06 9.80
N GLN A 198 0.19 8.00 10.36
CA GLN A 198 -0.08 8.04 11.80
C GLN A 198 -0.82 6.79 12.27
N THR A 199 -1.83 6.33 11.54
CA THR A 199 -2.58 5.13 11.90
C THR A 199 -1.67 3.91 11.89
N ALA A 200 -0.90 3.73 10.81
CA ALA A 200 0.01 2.61 10.67
C ALA A 200 1.12 2.63 11.73
N PHE A 201 1.65 3.82 12.07
CA PHE A 201 2.68 3.96 13.10
C PHE A 201 2.13 3.79 14.52
N ASN A 202 0.90 4.24 14.79
CA ASN A 202 0.24 3.99 16.07
C ASN A 202 -0.05 2.50 16.27
N GLY A 203 -0.32 1.77 15.19
CA GLY A 203 -0.48 0.31 15.22
C GLY A 203 0.77 -0.43 15.71
N GLU A 204 1.97 0.10 15.47
CA GLU A 204 3.25 -0.45 15.96
C GLU A 204 3.37 -0.46 17.50
N ARG A 205 2.44 0.19 18.23
CA ARG A 205 2.30 0.06 19.69
C ARG A 205 2.08 -1.39 20.11
N ILE A 206 1.55 -2.22 19.23
CA ILE A 206 1.37 -3.64 19.49
C ILE A 206 2.69 -4.33 19.86
N PHE A 207 3.81 -3.87 19.33
CA PHE A 207 5.13 -4.39 19.70
C PHE A 207 5.54 -3.97 21.12
N ILE A 208 5.20 -2.75 21.53
CA ILE A 208 5.43 -2.30 22.90
C ILE A 208 4.59 -3.13 23.87
N ASP A 209 3.31 -3.31 23.55
CA ASP A 209 2.37 -4.09 24.38
C ASP A 209 2.78 -5.56 24.45
N TRP A 210 3.30 -6.11 23.35
CA TRP A 210 3.88 -7.44 23.32
C TRP A 210 5.12 -7.55 24.21
N VAL A 211 6.06 -6.61 24.12
CA VAL A 211 7.26 -6.57 24.98
C VAL A 211 6.88 -6.46 26.46
N GLU A 212 5.88 -5.64 26.80
CA GLU A 212 5.40 -5.50 28.18
C GLU A 212 4.80 -6.81 28.71
N ARG A 213 4.04 -7.54 27.89
CA ARG A 213 3.47 -8.84 28.27
C ARG A 213 4.53 -9.93 28.49
N HIS A 214 5.61 -9.90 27.70
CA HIS A 214 6.69 -10.89 27.76
C HIS A 214 7.87 -10.47 28.66
N ALA A 215 7.69 -9.40 29.43
CA ALA A 215 8.56 -9.04 30.54
C ALA A 215 8.00 -9.57 31.86
N ALA A 216 8.79 -10.35 32.60
CA ALA A 216 8.44 -10.78 33.95
C ALA A 216 8.33 -9.59 34.92
N ALA A 217 7.75 -9.82 36.11
CA ALA A 217 7.58 -8.77 37.13
C ALA A 217 8.91 -8.11 37.57
N ASP A 218 10.03 -8.83 37.48
CA ASP A 218 11.38 -8.31 37.75
C ASP A 218 12.06 -7.68 36.51
N GLY A 219 11.31 -7.54 35.41
CA GLY A 219 11.74 -6.98 34.14
C GLY A 219 12.57 -7.92 33.28
N LYS A 220 12.74 -9.19 33.65
CA LYS A 220 13.46 -10.16 32.81
C LYS A 220 12.63 -10.57 31.60
N PRO A 221 13.22 -10.58 30.40
CA PRO A 221 12.60 -11.21 29.23
C PRO A 221 12.29 -12.68 29.45
N ASP A 222 11.09 -13.12 29.09
CA ASP A 222 10.77 -14.55 28.98
C ASP A 222 11.40 -15.19 27.73
N ALA A 223 11.13 -16.47 27.48
CA ALA A 223 11.71 -17.18 26.34
C ALA A 223 11.32 -16.58 24.97
N GLN A 224 10.11 -16.03 24.84
CA GLN A 224 9.65 -15.45 23.57
C GLN A 224 10.33 -14.10 23.31
N LEU A 225 10.38 -13.22 24.31
CA LEU A 225 11.10 -11.95 24.19
C LEU A 225 12.60 -12.17 24.00
N GLN A 226 13.20 -13.17 24.65
CA GLN A 226 14.61 -13.56 24.42
C GLN A 226 14.86 -14.00 22.98
N ALA A 227 13.96 -14.81 22.39
CA ALA A 227 14.09 -15.26 21.01
C ALA A 227 13.97 -14.10 20.02
N ALA A 228 13.00 -13.20 20.22
CA ALA A 228 12.84 -12.00 19.39
C ALA A 228 14.08 -11.10 19.46
N ILE A 229 14.60 -10.86 20.67
CA ILE A 229 15.84 -10.13 20.91
C ILE A 229 17.03 -10.77 20.20
N ALA A 230 17.18 -12.10 20.27
CA ALA A 230 18.28 -12.82 19.64
C ALA A 230 18.22 -12.76 18.10
N SER A 231 17.00 -12.64 17.54
CA SER A 231 16.79 -12.48 16.10
C SER A 231 16.94 -11.04 15.60
N ALA A 232 16.99 -10.06 16.50
CA ALA A 232 17.09 -8.66 16.13
C ALA A 232 18.46 -8.35 15.49
N GLU A 233 18.43 -7.71 14.32
CA GLU A 233 19.64 -7.21 13.69
C GLU A 233 20.09 -5.92 14.39
N THR A 234 21.37 -5.86 14.79
CA THR A 234 21.94 -4.69 15.45
C THR A 234 23.17 -4.20 14.69
N ASN A 235 23.20 -2.91 14.33
CA ASN A 235 24.32 -2.30 13.61
C ASN A 235 25.43 -1.78 14.52
N LYS A 236 25.27 -1.83 15.86
CA LYS A 236 26.25 -1.32 16.83
C LYS A 236 26.98 -2.47 17.54
N PRO A 237 28.33 -2.48 17.56
CA PRO A 237 29.11 -3.39 18.39
C PRO A 237 28.74 -3.24 19.86
N GLY A 238 28.54 -4.35 20.59
CA GLY A 238 28.16 -4.33 22.00
C GLY A 238 26.65 -4.46 22.26
N ASP A 239 25.79 -4.24 21.25
CA ASP A 239 24.33 -4.32 21.45
C ASP A 239 23.89 -5.77 21.73
N LYS A 240 24.53 -6.77 21.12
CA LYS A 240 24.24 -8.19 21.38
C LYS A 240 24.56 -8.61 22.81
N GLU A 241 25.68 -8.14 23.36
CA GLU A 241 26.07 -8.38 24.75
C GLU A 241 25.14 -7.65 25.72
N ALA A 242 24.75 -6.41 25.40
CA ALA A 242 23.80 -5.65 26.20
C ALA A 242 22.40 -6.29 26.20
N LEU A 243 21.97 -6.87 25.08
CA LEU A 243 20.70 -7.58 24.94
C LEU A 243 20.60 -8.78 25.89
N ALA A 244 21.71 -9.51 26.12
CA ALA A 244 21.75 -10.64 27.04
C ALA A 244 21.49 -10.26 28.51
N THR A 245 21.69 -9.00 28.87
CA THR A 245 21.48 -8.47 30.23
C THR A 245 20.28 -7.54 30.33
N LEU A 246 19.48 -7.43 29.26
CA LEU A 246 18.36 -6.50 29.18
C LEU A 246 17.38 -6.68 30.35
N ARG A 247 16.89 -5.54 30.85
CA ARG A 247 15.74 -5.47 31.75
C ARG A 247 14.71 -4.52 31.16
N VAL A 248 13.50 -5.01 30.98
CA VAL A 248 12.35 -4.21 30.56
C VAL A 248 11.71 -3.64 31.81
N THR A 249 11.80 -2.31 31.98
CA THR A 249 11.22 -1.61 33.12
C THR A 249 9.96 -0.86 32.72
N LYS A 250 9.10 -0.50 33.68
CA LYS A 250 7.96 0.41 33.39
C LYS A 250 8.41 1.72 32.76
N THR A 251 9.56 2.26 33.18
CA THR A 251 10.17 3.45 32.59
C THR A 251 10.61 3.23 31.13
N THR A 252 11.09 2.02 30.80
CA THR A 252 11.41 1.63 29.41
C THR A 252 10.18 1.74 28.52
N ILE A 253 9.09 1.10 28.95
CA ILE A 253 7.83 1.08 28.20
C ILE A 253 7.24 2.49 28.07
N ALA A 254 7.21 3.26 29.16
CA ALA A 254 6.71 4.63 29.15
C ALA A 254 7.52 5.55 28.22
N SER A 255 8.86 5.46 28.25
CA SER A 255 9.73 6.24 27.36
C SER A 255 9.54 5.86 25.89
N TRP A 256 9.31 4.57 25.59
CA TRP A 256 9.06 4.15 24.21
C TRP A 256 7.71 4.66 23.70
N ARG A 257 6.65 4.57 24.53
CA ARG A 257 5.33 5.12 24.17
C ARG A 257 5.37 6.63 23.96
N ASP A 258 6.03 7.38 24.85
CA ASP A 258 6.21 8.84 24.70
C ASP A 258 6.89 9.20 23.36
N LEU A 259 7.97 8.48 23.04
CA LEU A 259 8.68 8.69 21.78
C LEU A 259 7.80 8.37 20.56
N GLN A 260 7.00 7.30 20.61
CA GLN A 260 6.04 6.98 19.55
C GLN A 260 4.97 8.07 19.40
N ASP A 261 4.40 8.56 20.50
CA ASP A 261 3.37 9.60 20.48
C ASP A 261 3.92 10.90 19.86
N ARG A 262 5.17 11.26 20.18
CA ARG A 262 5.87 12.43 19.60
C ARG A 262 6.13 12.26 18.10
N VAL A 263 6.50 11.06 17.64
CA VAL A 263 6.64 10.78 16.20
C VAL A 263 5.29 10.87 15.48
N ALA A 264 4.25 10.24 16.04
CA ALA A 264 2.92 10.27 15.45
C ALA A 264 2.40 11.72 15.30
N ALA A 265 2.67 12.57 16.31
CA ALA A 265 2.39 14.00 16.23
C ALA A 265 3.21 14.70 15.13
N ALA A 266 4.50 14.39 15.01
CA ALA A 266 5.37 14.97 13.98
C ALA A 266 4.93 14.57 12.56
N PHE A 267 4.42 13.36 12.35
CA PHE A 267 3.84 12.93 11.06
C PHE A 267 2.61 13.75 10.63
N GLY A 268 1.92 14.42 11.55
CA GLY A 268 0.80 15.31 11.24
C GLY A 268 1.20 16.71 10.79
N LYS A 269 2.50 17.05 10.79
CA LYS A 269 2.99 18.39 10.47
C LYS A 269 3.37 18.50 8.99
N PRO A 270 3.38 19.71 8.40
CA PRO A 270 3.98 19.94 7.08
C PRO A 270 5.43 19.47 7.04
N TRP A 271 5.92 18.99 5.88
CA TRP A 271 7.25 18.38 5.77
C TRP A 271 8.39 19.27 6.27
N SER A 272 8.37 20.57 5.96
CA SER A 272 9.37 21.54 6.45
C SER A 272 9.49 21.60 7.98
N GLN A 273 8.42 21.28 8.70
CA GLN A 273 8.41 21.17 10.17
C GLN A 273 8.66 19.73 10.64
N ALA A 274 8.05 18.75 9.97
CA ALA A 274 8.13 17.33 10.32
C ALA A 274 9.55 16.79 10.15
N GLN A 275 10.25 17.12 9.05
CA GLN A 275 11.57 16.60 8.74
C GLN A 275 12.61 16.82 9.85
N PRO A 276 12.90 18.07 10.30
CA PRO A 276 13.89 18.31 11.35
C PRO A 276 13.47 17.66 12.69
N GLU A 277 12.18 17.65 13.00
CA GLU A 277 11.66 17.05 14.23
C GLU A 277 11.78 15.51 14.24
N LEU A 278 11.35 14.85 13.16
CA LEU A 278 11.50 13.40 12.98
C LEU A 278 12.97 12.99 13.01
N LYS A 279 13.84 13.80 12.40
CA LYS A 279 15.29 13.59 12.49
C LYS A 279 15.77 13.68 13.94
N ALA A 280 15.38 14.72 14.67
CA ALA A 280 15.75 14.88 16.07
C ALA A 280 15.26 13.71 16.94
N LEU A 281 14.02 13.25 16.72
CA LEU A 281 13.43 12.08 17.41
C LEU A 281 14.16 10.77 17.06
N THR A 282 14.56 10.59 15.80
CA THR A 282 15.37 9.44 15.38
C THR A 282 16.76 9.47 16.04
N ASP A 283 17.39 10.64 16.09
CA ASP A 283 18.70 10.83 16.74
C ASP A 283 18.60 10.68 18.27
N GLU A 284 17.46 11.04 18.88
CA GLU A 284 17.13 10.76 20.28
C GLU A 284 17.00 9.25 20.53
N ALA A 285 16.21 8.54 19.71
CA ALA A 285 16.05 7.08 19.78
C ALA A 285 17.41 6.35 19.68
N ALA A 286 18.23 6.76 18.71
CA ALA A 286 19.54 6.17 18.46
C ALA A 286 20.54 6.37 19.62
N ARG A 287 20.34 7.43 20.43
CA ARG A 287 21.12 7.77 21.63
C ARG A 287 20.44 7.34 22.93
N SER A 288 19.25 6.74 22.85
CA SER A 288 18.49 6.36 24.03
C SER A 288 19.33 5.43 24.93
N PRO A 289 19.32 5.65 26.25
CA PRO A 289 19.88 4.69 27.20
C PRO A 289 19.08 3.38 27.19
N ASN A 290 17.88 3.38 26.59
CA ASN A 290 17.07 2.21 26.43
C ASN A 290 17.43 1.42 25.17
N LEU A 291 17.95 0.21 25.36
CA LEU A 291 18.39 -0.65 24.27
C LEU A 291 17.25 -1.06 23.34
N LEU A 292 16.05 -1.33 23.87
CA LEU A 292 14.90 -1.69 23.03
C LEU A 292 14.46 -0.53 22.14
N VAL A 293 14.41 0.69 22.68
CA VAL A 293 14.14 1.87 21.88
C VAL A 293 15.19 2.04 20.79
N ARG A 294 16.48 1.81 21.10
CA ARG A 294 17.55 1.95 20.09
C ARG A 294 17.45 0.93 18.95
N ILE A 295 17.05 -0.31 19.24
CA ILE A 295 17.04 -1.41 18.26
C ILE A 295 15.73 -1.46 17.47
N ALA A 296 14.59 -1.27 18.14
CA ALA A 296 13.27 -1.47 17.53
C ALA A 296 12.72 -0.21 16.86
N PHE A 297 13.30 0.97 17.10
CA PHE A 297 12.77 2.21 16.55
C PHE A 297 13.18 2.41 15.08
N PRO A 298 12.21 2.60 14.16
CA PRO A 298 12.49 2.68 12.74
C PRO A 298 13.07 4.05 12.34
N THR A 299 13.58 4.13 11.11
CA THR A 299 13.98 5.40 10.48
C THR A 299 12.76 6.20 10.03
N THR A 300 12.18 6.98 10.94
CA THR A 300 10.89 7.67 10.74
C THR A 300 10.94 8.75 9.65
N THR A 301 12.07 9.43 9.46
CA THR A 301 12.23 10.46 8.43
C THR A 301 12.01 9.90 7.02
N ALA A 302 12.59 8.74 6.70
CA ALA A 302 12.47 8.13 5.37
C ALA A 302 11.03 7.65 5.07
N VAL A 303 10.30 7.22 6.10
CA VAL A 303 8.89 6.82 5.96
C VAL A 303 8.00 8.04 5.73
N ALA A 304 8.19 9.12 6.50
CA ALA A 304 7.49 10.39 6.26
C ALA A 304 7.78 10.95 4.88
N GLU A 305 9.04 10.92 4.44
CA GLU A 305 9.42 11.41 3.11
C GLU A 305 8.61 10.73 2.00
N LYS A 306 8.44 9.40 2.08
CA LYS A 306 7.62 8.64 1.14
C LYS A 306 6.14 9.08 1.13
N ASN A 307 5.59 9.49 2.28
CA ASN A 307 4.25 10.08 2.36
C ASN A 307 4.15 11.37 1.54
N PHE A 308 5.09 12.30 1.73
CA PHE A 308 5.07 13.59 1.03
C PHE A 308 5.43 13.48 -0.45
N ILE A 309 6.30 12.53 -0.82
CA ILE A 309 6.56 12.16 -2.22
C ILE A 309 5.26 11.67 -2.87
N LEU A 310 4.53 10.75 -2.22
CA LEU A 310 3.28 10.24 -2.76
C LEU A 310 2.24 11.36 -2.94
N ALA A 311 2.06 12.21 -1.94
CA ALA A 311 1.15 13.36 -2.02
C ALA A 311 1.53 14.30 -3.18
N THR A 312 2.83 14.56 -3.38
CA THR A 312 3.32 15.36 -4.51
C THR A 312 3.02 14.70 -5.85
N LEU A 313 3.21 13.39 -5.98
CA LEU A 313 2.88 12.65 -7.20
C LEU A 313 1.37 12.66 -7.49
N GLN A 314 0.52 12.60 -6.46
CA GLN A 314 -0.92 12.75 -6.61
C GLN A 314 -1.29 14.15 -7.13
N THR A 315 -0.66 15.21 -6.60
CA THR A 315 -0.82 16.58 -7.09
C THR A 315 -0.40 16.71 -8.56
N MET A 316 0.75 16.13 -8.94
CA MET A 316 1.22 16.13 -10.32
C MET A 316 0.24 15.42 -11.26
N LEU A 317 -0.31 14.28 -10.84
CA LEU A 317 -1.30 13.56 -11.63
C LEU A 317 -2.61 14.34 -11.74
N ASP A 318 -3.10 14.98 -10.66
CA ASP A 318 -4.31 15.82 -10.70
C ASP A 318 -4.14 16.98 -11.70
N ALA A 319 -2.98 17.65 -11.70
CA ALA A 319 -2.65 18.67 -12.69
C ALA A 319 -2.67 18.12 -14.13
N ALA A 320 -2.07 16.96 -14.36
CA ALA A 320 -2.04 16.32 -15.68
C ALA A 320 -3.44 15.89 -16.14
N LEU A 321 -4.30 15.41 -15.25
CA LEU A 321 -5.68 15.02 -15.57
C LEU A 321 -6.56 16.24 -15.88
N GLN A 322 -6.43 17.29 -15.07
CA GLN A 322 -7.22 18.52 -15.20
C GLN A 322 -6.91 19.28 -16.50
N HIS A 323 -5.63 19.39 -16.85
CA HIS A 323 -5.21 20.20 -17.99
C HIS A 323 -4.93 19.38 -19.25
N GLY A 324 -4.64 18.07 -19.13
CA GLY A 324 -4.35 17.20 -20.26
C GLY A 324 -3.25 17.77 -21.17
N PRO A 325 -3.39 17.63 -22.51
CA PRO A 325 -2.46 18.21 -23.47
C PRO A 325 -2.30 19.74 -23.41
N GLN A 326 -3.26 20.45 -22.78
CA GLN A 326 -3.19 21.91 -22.61
C GLN A 326 -2.35 22.35 -21.40
N LEU A 327 -1.74 21.42 -20.66
CA LEU A 327 -0.88 21.75 -19.53
C LEU A 327 0.33 22.58 -19.98
N ASP A 328 0.47 23.75 -19.39
CA ASP A 328 1.56 24.70 -19.59
C ASP A 328 2.20 25.12 -18.26
N ASP A 329 3.24 25.94 -18.33
CA ASP A 329 4.00 26.37 -17.14
C ASP A 329 3.13 27.17 -16.16
N ALA A 330 2.22 27.99 -16.67
CA ALA A 330 1.33 28.81 -15.85
C ALA A 330 0.33 27.94 -15.08
N ALA A 331 -0.27 26.95 -15.76
CA ALA A 331 -1.15 25.97 -15.13
C ALA A 331 -0.40 25.11 -14.11
N ALA A 332 0.77 24.58 -14.47
CA ALA A 332 1.59 23.77 -13.56
C ALA A 332 1.95 24.54 -12.27
N ALA A 333 2.31 25.82 -12.38
CA ALA A 333 2.67 26.66 -11.24
C ALA A 333 1.51 26.96 -10.27
N THR A 334 0.26 26.63 -10.62
CA THR A 334 -0.88 26.74 -9.67
C THR A 334 -0.93 25.59 -8.66
N TYR A 335 -0.23 24.49 -8.95
CA TYR A 335 -0.12 23.32 -8.09
C TYR A 335 1.17 23.38 -7.30
N HIS A 336 1.13 22.92 -6.05
CA HIS A 336 2.27 23.03 -5.12
C HIS A 336 2.66 21.65 -4.60
N ASP A 337 3.96 21.40 -4.49
CA ASP A 337 4.45 20.14 -3.91
C ASP A 337 4.16 20.06 -2.41
N SER A 338 4.14 18.83 -1.86
CA SER A 338 3.86 18.62 -0.43
C SER A 338 5.11 18.67 0.44
N LEU A 339 6.30 18.87 -0.15
CA LEU A 339 7.58 18.89 0.57
C LEU A 339 7.87 20.32 1.07
N GLU A 340 8.03 21.26 0.16
CA GLU A 340 8.35 22.65 0.48
C GLU A 340 7.13 23.58 0.31
N GLY A 341 6.08 23.11 -0.39
CA GLY A 341 4.96 23.98 -0.75
C GLY A 341 5.30 24.88 -1.94
N GLU A 342 6.32 24.53 -2.72
CA GLU A 342 6.75 25.29 -3.89
C GLU A 342 5.92 24.92 -5.14
N PRO A 343 5.74 25.85 -6.09
CA PRO A 343 5.05 25.57 -7.34
C PRO A 343 5.69 24.42 -8.14
N LEU A 344 4.87 23.58 -8.76
CA LEU A 344 5.33 22.58 -9.71
C LEU A 344 5.90 23.25 -10.97
N ARG A 345 6.91 22.59 -11.56
CA ARG A 345 7.53 23.02 -12.82
C ARG A 345 7.20 22.02 -13.92
N LEU A 346 7.01 22.51 -15.13
CA LEU A 346 6.82 21.69 -16.31
C LEU A 346 8.09 21.76 -17.18
N GLN A 347 8.59 20.60 -17.59
CA GLN A 347 9.68 20.47 -18.54
C GLN A 347 9.15 19.77 -19.79
N LYS A 348 9.54 20.27 -20.98
CA LYS A 348 9.27 19.64 -22.26
C LYS A 348 10.60 19.28 -22.92
N ASP A 349 10.77 18.02 -23.30
CA ASP A 349 11.95 17.60 -24.06
C ASP A 349 11.79 17.87 -25.57
N ALA A 350 12.85 17.61 -26.34
CA ALA A 350 12.85 17.83 -27.79
C ALA A 350 11.83 16.96 -28.56
N ASN A 351 11.37 15.87 -27.95
CA ASN A 351 10.37 14.96 -28.52
C ASN A 351 8.94 15.34 -28.11
N GLY A 352 8.77 16.41 -27.33
CA GLY A 352 7.48 16.84 -26.81
C GLY A 352 7.01 16.07 -25.58
N THR A 353 7.86 15.20 -24.99
CA THR A 353 7.56 14.54 -23.73
C THR A 353 7.45 15.59 -22.63
N MET A 354 6.35 15.56 -21.88
CA MET A 354 6.11 16.47 -20.78
C MET A 354 6.53 15.80 -19.47
N THR A 355 7.18 16.53 -18.58
CA THR A 355 7.55 16.05 -17.25
C THR A 355 7.21 17.11 -16.23
N LEU A 356 6.36 16.77 -15.25
CA LEU A 356 6.14 17.60 -14.08
C LEU A 356 7.23 17.33 -13.05
N MET A 357 7.73 18.37 -12.40
CA MET A 357 8.83 18.29 -11.44
C MET A 357 8.51 19.10 -10.19
N ALA A 358 8.87 18.57 -9.03
CA ALA A 358 8.90 19.34 -7.80
C ALA A 358 10.07 20.34 -7.84
N ALA A 359 10.02 21.38 -7.00
CA ALA A 359 11.12 22.36 -6.92
C ALA A 359 12.40 21.72 -6.37
N ARG A 360 12.26 20.84 -5.36
CA ARG A 360 13.38 20.17 -4.70
C ARG A 360 13.75 18.84 -5.38
N GLN A 361 15.04 18.56 -5.45
CA GLN A 361 15.54 17.22 -5.79
C GLN A 361 15.23 16.26 -4.64
N HIS A 362 14.89 15.02 -4.97
CA HIS A 362 14.88 13.92 -4.02
C HIS A 362 16.23 13.89 -3.28
N PRO A 363 16.26 13.73 -1.95
CA PRO A 363 17.47 13.59 -1.13
C PRO A 363 18.50 12.57 -1.63
N ALA A 364 18.05 11.55 -2.36
CA ALA A 364 18.90 10.61 -3.10
C ALA A 364 19.55 11.17 -4.39
N GLY A 365 19.46 12.47 -4.64
CA GLY A 365 20.07 13.18 -5.77
C GLY A 365 19.34 13.02 -7.10
N LYS A 366 18.09 12.57 -7.12
CA LYS A 366 17.25 12.47 -8.34
C LYS A 366 16.14 13.49 -8.30
N ASP A 367 15.74 14.07 -9.42
CA ASP A 367 14.57 14.96 -9.40
C ASP A 367 13.29 14.16 -9.10
N LEU A 368 12.44 14.69 -8.20
CA LEU A 368 11.09 14.13 -8.02
C LEU A 368 10.24 14.59 -9.20
N SER A 369 9.90 13.66 -10.08
CA SER A 369 9.22 13.96 -11.33
C SER A 369 8.18 12.93 -11.73
N LEU A 370 7.24 13.37 -12.57
CA LEU A 370 6.21 12.56 -13.19
C LEU A 370 6.22 12.81 -14.70
N GLN A 371 6.70 11.82 -15.45
CA GLN A 371 6.67 11.84 -16.92
C GLN A 371 5.22 11.63 -17.40
N LEU A 372 4.79 12.48 -18.33
CA LEU A 372 3.45 12.51 -18.90
C LEU A 372 3.50 12.14 -20.39
N GLY A 373 2.71 11.14 -20.78
CA GLY A 373 2.72 10.61 -22.15
C GLY A 373 3.93 9.70 -22.45
N LYS A 374 3.72 8.69 -23.29
CA LYS A 374 4.77 7.91 -23.96
C LYS A 374 4.38 7.60 -25.40
#